data_AF-A0A0C3D1X3-F1
#
_entry.id   AF-A0A0C3D1X3-F1
#
_cell.length_a   1.000
_cell.length_b   1.000
_cell.length_c   1.000
_cell.angle_alpha   90.00
_cell.angle_beta   90.00
_cell.angle_gamma   90.00
#
_symmetry.space_group_name_H-M   'P 1'
#
loop_
_entity.id
_entity.type
_entity.pdbx_description
1 polymer ?
#
loop_
_entity_poly.entity_id
_entity_poly.type
_entity_poly.pdbx_seq_one_letter_code
_entity_poly.pdbx_strand_id
1 'polypeptide(L)'
;MNENHARLSPALVETIAGLSAGTISTLAVHPLDMIKTRLQIHRNKSSAHISPFSILRSLLTSDQPVQSLYRGLTPNLIGNASSWAIFFYFKSSIENELVRFHSRGLPGGSADVGPGAHDILTPGDYFLASGLSGTITTLLTNPIWVLKTRMLSSDRSSVGAYENMWQGARSVWKVEGLRGFYRGTVVSLLGNSHGAVQFAVYEPLKKGWRRYLVRESARRGERGVAAEERLGNTATLVISGAAKIVAGTVTYPYQVVRSRLQTYEAEERYGKGIAGVVGKVWREDGWRGFYRGLGTNVFRVLPATWVMFLVYENARYYLPLWAG
;
A
#
# COMPACT_ATOMS: atom_id res chain seq x y z
N MET A 1 35.25 -26.07 20.05
CA MET A 1 35.28 -26.28 18.59
C MET A 1 34.81 -24.98 17.96
N ASN A 2 35.56 -24.48 17.00
CA ASN A 2 35.83 -23.06 16.75
C ASN A 2 34.63 -22.15 16.48
N GLU A 3 34.72 -20.96 17.07
CA GLU A 3 33.98 -19.74 16.71
C GLU A 3 34.34 -19.33 15.27
N ASN A 4 33.33 -19.29 14.39
CA ASN A 4 33.29 -18.46 13.16
C ASN A 4 31.88 -18.58 12.53
N HIS A 5 30.85 -18.15 13.26
CA HIS A 5 29.50 -18.01 12.69
C HIS A 5 29.40 -16.63 12.04
N ALA A 6 29.29 -16.57 10.71
CA ALA A 6 29.04 -15.33 9.98
C ALA A 6 27.63 -14.81 10.33
N ARG A 7 27.53 -13.95 11.36
CA ARG A 7 26.26 -13.38 11.82
C ARG A 7 25.73 -12.42 10.75
N LEU A 8 24.71 -12.82 10.00
CA LEU A 8 23.93 -11.88 9.18
C LEU A 8 23.47 -10.72 10.07
N SER A 9 23.67 -9.48 9.61
CA SER A 9 23.24 -8.29 10.35
C SER A 9 21.72 -8.36 10.58
N PRO A 10 21.22 -8.01 11.79
CA PRO A 10 19.78 -7.96 12.06
C PRO A 10 19.01 -7.14 11.03
N ALA A 11 19.58 -6.02 10.56
CA ALA A 11 18.96 -5.19 9.54
C ALA A 11 18.79 -5.92 8.19
N LEU A 12 19.75 -6.77 7.83
CA LEU A 12 19.70 -7.56 6.60
C LEU A 12 18.65 -8.67 6.69
N VAL A 13 18.56 -9.36 7.83
CA VAL A 13 17.52 -10.37 8.09
C VAL A 13 16.13 -9.74 8.01
N GLU A 14 15.92 -8.60 8.66
CA GLU A 14 14.66 -7.85 8.62
C GLU A 14 14.30 -7.40 7.20
N THR A 15 15.30 -6.97 6.41
CA THR A 15 15.09 -6.54 5.02
C THR A 15 14.70 -7.72 4.12
N ILE A 16 15.41 -8.84 4.20
CA ILE A 16 15.09 -10.03 3.39
C ILE A 16 13.75 -10.62 3.80
N ALA A 17 13.47 -10.73 5.10
CA ALA A 17 12.19 -11.20 5.61
C ALA A 17 11.04 -10.28 5.14
N GLY A 18 11.22 -8.96 5.22
CA GLY A 18 10.23 -7.99 4.74
C GLY A 18 9.97 -8.07 3.24
N LEU A 19 11.01 -8.12 2.41
CA LEU A 19 10.88 -8.18 0.95
C LEU A 19 10.29 -9.52 0.46
N SER A 20 10.72 -10.64 1.04
CA SER A 20 10.17 -11.96 0.72
C SER A 20 8.69 -12.06 1.13
N ALA A 21 8.34 -11.61 2.33
CA ALA A 21 6.95 -11.54 2.79
C ALA A 21 6.08 -10.67 1.89
N GLY A 22 6.56 -9.48 1.52
CA GLY A 22 5.85 -8.58 0.62
C GLY A 22 5.61 -9.19 -0.76
N THR A 23 6.62 -9.86 -1.32
CA THR A 23 6.53 -10.49 -2.64
C THR A 23 5.59 -11.69 -2.64
N ILE A 24 5.75 -12.61 -1.67
CA ILE A 24 4.92 -13.82 -1.56
C ILE A 24 3.46 -13.46 -1.25
N SER A 25 3.23 -12.51 -0.34
CA SER A 25 1.88 -11.99 -0.08
C SER A 25 1.24 -11.39 -1.33
N THR A 26 2.00 -10.61 -2.11
CA THR A 26 1.52 -10.03 -3.37
C THR A 26 1.14 -11.12 -4.36
N LEU A 27 1.97 -12.16 -4.53
CA LEU A 27 1.69 -13.28 -5.43
C LEU A 27 0.42 -14.03 -5.01
N ALA A 28 0.30 -14.38 -3.73
CA ALA A 28 -0.84 -15.13 -3.22
C ALA A 28 -2.18 -14.39 -3.37
N VAL A 29 -2.15 -13.06 -3.25
CA VAL A 29 -3.37 -12.23 -3.18
C VAL A 29 -3.70 -11.53 -4.49
N HIS A 30 -2.79 -11.56 -5.47
CA HIS A 30 -3.00 -10.91 -6.77
C HIS A 30 -4.33 -11.26 -7.46
N PRO A 31 -4.85 -12.50 -7.39
CA PRO A 31 -6.21 -12.83 -7.87
C PRO A 31 -7.31 -11.95 -7.25
N LEU A 32 -7.23 -11.65 -5.95
CA LEU A 32 -8.18 -10.79 -5.25
C LEU A 32 -8.00 -9.31 -5.63
N ASP A 33 -6.76 -8.87 -5.90
CA ASP A 33 -6.48 -7.53 -6.44
C ASP A 33 -7.15 -7.33 -7.80
N MET A 34 -7.09 -8.36 -8.66
CA MET A 34 -7.75 -8.36 -9.98
C MET A 34 -9.26 -8.19 -9.84
N ILE A 35 -9.91 -9.01 -9.01
CA ILE A 35 -11.36 -8.95 -8.78
C ILE A 35 -11.77 -7.59 -8.22
N LYS A 36 -11.07 -7.09 -7.18
CA LYS A 36 -11.33 -5.76 -6.58
C LYS A 36 -11.27 -4.68 -7.65
N THR A 37 -10.18 -4.64 -8.44
CA THR A 37 -9.95 -3.57 -9.40
C THR A 37 -11.01 -3.57 -10.51
N ARG A 38 -11.39 -4.76 -11.00
CA ARG A 38 -12.46 -4.90 -12.00
C ARG A 38 -13.82 -4.46 -11.46
N LEU A 39 -14.17 -4.81 -10.22
CA LEU A 39 -15.41 -4.36 -9.58
C LEU A 39 -15.49 -2.84 -9.40
N GLN A 40 -14.36 -2.18 -9.16
CA GLN A 40 -14.31 -0.72 -9.03
C GLN A 40 -14.50 0.01 -10.38
N ILE A 41 -14.11 -0.64 -11.48
CA ILE A 41 -14.06 -0.06 -12.83
C ILE A 41 -15.32 -0.38 -13.66
N HIS A 42 -15.89 -1.58 -13.51
CA HIS A 42 -17.07 -1.99 -14.27
C HIS A 42 -18.35 -1.29 -13.79
N ARG A 43 -19.21 -0.95 -14.75
CA ARG A 43 -20.54 -0.37 -14.54
C ARG A 43 -21.60 -1.39 -14.96
N ASN A 44 -22.73 -1.43 -14.27
CA ASN A 44 -23.96 -2.10 -14.71
C ASN A 44 -24.48 -1.47 -16.02
N LYS A 45 -23.91 -1.81 -17.18
CA LYS A 45 -24.57 -1.53 -18.48
C LYS A 45 -25.49 -2.66 -18.95
N SER A 46 -25.39 -3.83 -18.33
CA SER A 46 -26.36 -4.92 -18.46
C SER A 46 -26.99 -5.18 -17.10
N SER A 47 -28.28 -5.48 -17.05
CA SER A 47 -29.09 -5.73 -15.84
C SER A 47 -28.62 -6.92 -14.97
N ALA A 48 -27.43 -7.45 -15.20
CA ALA A 48 -26.83 -8.51 -14.40
C ALA A 48 -25.97 -7.89 -13.29
N HIS A 49 -26.32 -8.18 -12.04
CA HIS A 49 -25.43 -7.94 -10.90
C HIS A 49 -24.07 -8.62 -11.15
N ILE A 50 -23.02 -7.82 -11.39
CA ILE A 50 -21.65 -8.34 -11.50
C ILE A 50 -21.19 -8.71 -10.09
N SER A 51 -21.19 -10.01 -9.80
CA SER A 51 -20.71 -10.57 -8.55
C SER A 51 -19.18 -10.77 -8.61
N PRO A 52 -18.46 -10.67 -7.48
CA PRO A 52 -17.08 -11.13 -7.41
C PRO A 52 -16.89 -12.55 -7.99
N PHE A 53 -17.89 -13.41 -7.81
CA PHE A 53 -17.88 -14.79 -8.31
C PHE A 53 -18.04 -14.86 -9.83
N SER A 54 -18.81 -13.96 -10.45
CA SER A 54 -18.97 -13.95 -11.91
C SER A 54 -17.68 -13.49 -12.60
N ILE A 55 -16.96 -12.54 -12.01
CA ILE A 55 -15.64 -12.11 -12.49
C ILE A 55 -14.61 -13.23 -12.32
N LEU A 56 -14.59 -13.89 -11.16
CA LEU A 56 -13.69 -15.01 -10.95
C LEU A 56 -13.97 -16.14 -11.95
N ARG A 57 -15.25 -16.48 -12.16
CA ARG A 57 -15.65 -17.48 -13.15
C ARG A 57 -15.22 -17.08 -14.55
N SER A 58 -15.44 -15.83 -14.97
CA SER A 58 -15.03 -15.37 -16.31
C SER A 58 -13.52 -15.42 -16.52
N LEU A 59 -12.72 -15.14 -15.48
CA LEU A 59 -11.26 -15.25 -15.51
C LEU A 59 -10.80 -16.72 -15.59
N LEU A 60 -11.49 -17.63 -14.90
CA LEU A 60 -11.16 -19.06 -14.89
C LEU A 60 -11.59 -19.78 -16.18
N THR A 61 -12.65 -19.31 -16.85
CA THR A 61 -13.13 -19.87 -18.12
C THR A 61 -12.47 -19.23 -19.35
N SER A 62 -11.51 -18.33 -19.16
CA SER A 62 -10.73 -17.74 -20.26
C SER A 62 -9.74 -18.76 -20.84
N ASP A 63 -9.35 -18.61 -22.11
CA ASP A 63 -8.41 -19.52 -22.80
C ASP A 63 -7.07 -19.73 -22.05
N GLN A 64 -6.67 -18.76 -21.23
CA GLN A 64 -5.49 -18.83 -20.37
C GLN A 64 -5.81 -18.31 -18.96
N PRO A 65 -6.29 -19.16 -18.03
CA PRO A 65 -6.80 -18.72 -16.74
C PRO A 65 -5.71 -18.17 -15.80
N VAL A 66 -4.55 -18.85 -15.74
CA VAL A 66 -3.43 -18.40 -14.90
C VAL A 66 -2.90 -17.05 -15.36
N GLN A 67 -2.68 -16.87 -16.66
CA GLN A 67 -2.20 -15.59 -17.19
C GLN A 67 -3.22 -14.46 -17.00
N SER A 68 -4.52 -14.75 -17.03
CA SER A 68 -5.58 -13.78 -16.79
C SER A 68 -5.65 -13.35 -15.32
N LEU A 69 -5.49 -14.29 -14.39
CA LEU A 69 -5.46 -14.00 -12.95
C LEU A 69 -4.23 -13.17 -12.55
N TYR A 70 -3.07 -13.48 -13.13
CA TYR A 70 -1.79 -12.81 -12.81
C TYR A 70 -1.47 -11.60 -13.69
N ARG A 71 -2.40 -11.18 -14.55
CA ARG A 71 -2.22 -9.99 -15.37
C ARG A 71 -2.03 -8.75 -14.50
N GLY A 72 -1.07 -7.90 -14.85
CA GLY A 72 -0.72 -6.72 -14.06
C GLY A 72 0.15 -7.02 -12.83
N LEU A 73 0.62 -8.26 -12.63
CA LEU A 73 1.59 -8.58 -11.58
C LEU A 73 2.92 -7.85 -11.78
N THR A 74 3.46 -7.85 -13.02
CA THR A 74 4.72 -7.15 -13.34
C THR A 74 4.72 -5.68 -12.96
N PRO A 75 3.75 -4.84 -13.40
CA PRO A 75 3.71 -3.45 -12.95
C PRO A 75 3.43 -3.31 -11.44
N ASN A 76 2.77 -4.28 -10.80
CA ASN A 76 2.58 -4.28 -9.35
C ASN A 76 3.92 -4.45 -8.61
N LEU A 77 4.72 -5.45 -8.98
CA LEU A 77 6.02 -5.73 -8.36
C LEU A 77 7.02 -4.59 -8.62
N ILE A 78 7.13 -4.14 -9.87
CA ILE A 78 8.00 -3.01 -10.22
C ILE A 78 7.56 -1.74 -9.47
N GLY A 79 6.25 -1.47 -9.44
CA GLY A 79 5.68 -0.33 -8.73
C GLY A 79 5.98 -0.36 -7.24
N ASN A 80 5.79 -1.50 -6.57
CA ASN A 80 6.07 -1.65 -5.15
C ASN A 80 7.57 -1.51 -4.85
N ALA A 81 8.44 -2.22 -5.59
CA ALA A 81 9.89 -2.17 -5.37
C ALA A 81 10.46 -0.77 -5.60
N SER A 82 10.09 -0.13 -6.71
CA SER A 82 10.51 1.25 -7.01
C SER A 82 9.98 2.24 -5.98
N SER A 83 8.73 2.10 -5.52
CA SER A 83 8.16 2.99 -4.50
C SER A 83 8.96 2.96 -3.21
N TRP A 84 9.31 1.78 -2.70
CA TRP A 84 10.11 1.66 -1.49
C TRP A 84 11.54 2.18 -1.66
N ALA A 85 12.19 1.86 -2.78
CA ALA A 85 13.54 2.32 -3.07
C ALA A 85 13.60 3.86 -3.13
N ILE A 86 12.69 4.47 -3.89
CA ILE A 86 12.58 5.93 -4.01
C ILE A 86 12.26 6.55 -2.65
N PHE A 87 11.30 5.97 -1.91
CA PHE A 87 10.91 6.49 -0.60
C PHE A 87 12.06 6.51 0.39
N PHE A 88 12.79 5.40 0.56
CA PHE A 88 13.91 5.35 1.50
C PHE A 88 15.08 6.22 1.06
N TYR A 89 15.37 6.26 -0.24
CA TYR A 89 16.39 7.15 -0.79
C TYR A 89 16.09 8.61 -0.45
N PHE A 90 14.93 9.13 -0.87
CA PHE A 90 14.58 10.52 -0.62
C PHE A 90 14.36 10.82 0.87
N LYS A 91 13.79 9.89 1.64
CA LYS A 91 13.65 10.05 3.09
C LYS A 91 15.02 10.22 3.75
N SER A 92 15.99 9.35 3.44
CA SER A 92 17.35 9.47 3.98
C SER A 92 18.05 10.74 3.50
N SER A 93 17.92 11.10 2.22
CA SER A 93 18.50 12.35 1.70
C SER A 93 17.94 13.58 2.42
N ILE A 94 16.63 13.64 2.65
CA ILE A 94 15.98 14.76 3.35
C ILE A 94 16.36 14.77 4.83
N GLU A 95 16.38 13.61 5.51
CA GLU A 95 16.83 13.49 6.90
C GLU A 95 18.28 13.98 7.06
N ASN A 96 19.18 13.59 6.16
CA ASN A 96 20.58 14.01 6.18
C ASN A 96 20.73 15.54 5.99
N GLU A 97 19.92 16.14 5.12
CA GLU A 97 19.91 17.60 4.96
C GLU A 97 19.32 18.33 6.17
N LEU A 98 18.28 17.79 6.81
CA LEU A 98 17.74 18.35 8.04
C LEU A 98 18.73 18.26 9.19
N VAL A 99 19.49 17.16 9.30
CA VAL A 99 20.59 17.03 10.27
C VAL A 99 21.63 18.11 10.02
N ARG A 100 22.08 18.29 8.76
CA ARG A 100 23.05 19.35 8.40
C ARG A 100 22.52 20.74 8.76
N PHE A 101 21.23 20.98 8.55
CA PHE A 101 20.60 22.27 8.88
C PHE A 101 20.57 22.53 10.38
N HIS A 102 20.15 21.55 11.19
CA HIS A 102 20.11 21.69 12.66
C HIS A 102 21.51 21.76 13.29
N SER A 103 22.48 20.99 12.76
CA SER A 103 23.86 21.02 13.25
C SER A 103 24.58 22.36 12.97
N ARG A 104 24.17 23.12 11.95
CA ARG A 104 24.68 24.48 11.70
C ARG A 104 24.27 25.50 12.77
N GLY A 105 23.20 25.21 13.52
CA GLY A 105 22.72 26.07 14.61
C GLY A 105 23.44 25.86 15.94
N LEU A 106 24.27 24.82 16.08
CA LEU A 106 24.97 24.48 17.33
C LEU A 106 26.41 25.03 17.33
N PRO A 107 26.87 25.70 18.41
CA PRO A 107 28.23 26.21 18.49
C PRO A 107 29.24 25.06 18.57
N GLY A 108 30.12 24.93 17.56
CA GLY A 108 31.19 23.92 17.51
C GLY A 108 30.94 22.71 16.57
N GLY A 109 29.90 22.75 15.72
CA GLY A 109 29.53 21.61 14.87
C GLY A 109 30.49 21.31 13.72
N SER A 110 31.40 20.35 13.91
CA SER A 110 31.95 19.57 12.81
C SER A 110 30.80 18.80 12.15
N ALA A 111 30.59 19.04 10.85
CA ALA A 111 29.48 18.53 10.05
C ALA A 111 29.58 17.03 9.70
N ASP A 112 30.05 16.22 10.64
CA ASP A 112 30.17 14.79 10.43
C ASP A 112 28.83 14.14 10.72
N VAL A 113 28.17 13.65 9.66
CA VAL A 113 26.96 12.82 9.73
C VAL A 113 27.37 11.46 10.28
N GLY A 114 27.68 11.42 11.58
CA GLY A 114 28.01 10.21 12.31
C GLY A 114 26.76 9.44 12.74
N PRO A 115 26.93 8.23 13.29
CA PRO A 115 25.83 7.34 13.70
C PRO A 115 24.85 7.93 14.75
N GLY A 116 25.22 8.98 15.47
CA GLY A 116 24.37 9.70 16.44
C GLY A 116 23.74 11.00 15.93
N ALA A 117 23.99 11.38 14.67
CA ALA A 117 23.53 12.67 14.15
C ALA A 117 21.99 12.74 13.95
N HIS A 118 21.33 11.58 13.86
CA HIS A 118 19.88 11.49 13.76
C HIS A 118 19.15 11.76 15.09
N ASP A 119 19.83 11.72 16.24
CA ASP A 119 19.21 12.00 17.55
C ASP A 119 18.80 13.48 17.69
N ILE A 120 19.31 14.34 16.81
CA ILE A 120 18.97 15.78 16.74
C ILE A 120 17.59 15.99 16.10
N LEU A 121 17.09 15.02 15.33
CA LEU A 121 15.83 15.16 14.60
C LEU A 121 14.61 15.03 15.52
N THR A 122 13.69 15.99 15.39
CA THR A 122 12.43 15.96 16.11
C THR A 122 11.39 15.07 15.40
N PRO A 123 10.32 14.62 16.09
CA PRO A 123 9.21 13.94 15.43
C PRO A 123 8.60 14.73 14.24
N GLY A 124 8.67 16.07 14.29
CA GLY A 124 8.25 16.93 13.19
C GLY A 124 9.14 16.80 11.96
N ASP A 125 10.45 16.67 12.15
CA ASP A 125 11.42 16.48 11.07
C ASP A 125 11.22 15.14 10.36
N TYR A 126 10.99 14.08 11.13
CA TYR A 126 10.65 12.77 10.57
C TYR A 126 9.33 12.80 9.80
N PHE A 127 8.34 13.56 10.27
CA PHE A 127 7.07 13.75 9.59
C PHE A 127 7.25 14.52 8.26
N LEU A 128 8.02 15.60 8.26
CA LEU A 128 8.34 16.40 7.07
C LEU A 128 9.12 15.57 6.05
N ALA A 129 10.16 14.86 6.49
CA ALA A 129 10.96 13.98 5.63
C ALA A 129 10.10 12.88 5.00
N SER A 130 9.23 12.24 5.80
CA SER A 130 8.32 11.21 5.30
C SER A 130 7.26 11.78 4.35
N GLY A 131 6.73 12.97 4.62
CA GLY A 131 5.71 13.63 3.78
C GLY A 131 6.25 14.09 2.42
N LEU A 132 7.42 14.73 2.41
CA LEU A 132 8.09 15.16 1.19
C LEU A 132 8.56 13.97 0.35
N SER A 133 9.21 12.98 0.99
CA SER A 133 9.61 11.74 0.32
C SER A 133 8.40 11.02 -0.28
N GLY A 134 7.30 10.86 0.49
CA GLY A 134 6.08 10.25 -0.01
C GLY A 134 5.48 10.99 -1.22
N THR A 135 5.57 12.32 -1.24
CA THR A 135 5.11 13.14 -2.38
C THR A 135 5.98 12.90 -3.62
N ILE A 136 7.30 12.92 -3.49
CA ILE A 136 8.25 12.66 -4.59
C ILE A 136 8.04 11.24 -5.12
N THR A 137 7.95 10.24 -4.23
CA THR A 137 7.67 8.85 -4.59
C THR A 137 6.37 8.73 -5.37
N THR A 138 5.32 9.43 -4.95
CA THR A 138 4.03 9.40 -5.64
C THR A 138 4.14 9.97 -7.04
N LEU A 139 4.85 11.09 -7.22
CA LEU A 139 5.04 11.70 -8.54
C LEU A 139 5.82 10.78 -9.49
N LEU A 140 6.92 10.18 -9.01
CA LEU A 140 7.76 9.31 -9.82
C LEU A 140 7.08 7.96 -10.16
N THR A 141 6.26 7.43 -9.26
CA THR A 141 5.64 6.10 -9.43
C THR A 141 4.23 6.16 -10.04
N ASN A 142 3.58 7.33 -10.11
CA ASN A 142 2.24 7.47 -10.69
C ASN A 142 2.11 6.85 -12.10
N PRO A 143 3.07 6.99 -13.03
CA PRO A 143 3.02 6.33 -14.33
C PRO A 143 2.84 4.82 -14.25
N ILE A 144 3.54 4.16 -13.31
CA ILE A 144 3.45 2.70 -13.10
C ILE A 144 2.06 2.32 -12.61
N TRP A 145 1.50 3.10 -11.68
CA TRP A 145 0.16 2.87 -11.14
C TRP A 145 -0.94 3.07 -12.19
N VAL A 146 -0.81 4.08 -13.06
CA VAL A 146 -1.73 4.27 -14.19
C VAL A 146 -1.70 3.06 -15.12
N LEU A 147 -0.50 2.59 -15.49
CA LEU A 147 -0.35 1.41 -16.35
C LEU A 147 -0.94 0.16 -15.69
N LYS A 148 -0.70 -0.06 -14.39
CA LYS A 148 -1.33 -1.14 -13.62
C LYS A 148 -2.85 -1.07 -13.72
N THR A 149 -3.45 0.08 -13.39
CA THR A 149 -4.91 0.24 -13.39
C THR A 149 -5.52 0.00 -14.78
N ARG A 150 -4.87 0.48 -15.86
CA ARG A 150 -5.32 0.25 -17.24
C ARG A 150 -5.18 -1.18 -17.71
N MET A 151 -4.12 -1.88 -17.29
CA MET A 151 -3.95 -3.30 -17.58
C MET A 151 -5.00 -4.17 -16.88
N LEU A 152 -5.43 -3.77 -15.68
CA LEU A 152 -6.46 -4.46 -14.90
C LEU A 152 -7.89 -4.12 -15.35
N SER A 153 -8.09 -2.98 -16.03
CA SER A 153 -9.41 -2.52 -16.48
C SER A 153 -9.94 -3.25 -17.71
N SER A 154 -9.06 -3.71 -18.60
CA SER A 154 -9.45 -4.26 -19.90
C SER A 154 -9.41 -5.78 -19.89
N ASP A 155 -10.41 -6.47 -20.47
CA ASP A 155 -10.37 -7.92 -20.64
C ASP A 155 -9.35 -8.33 -21.70
N ARG A 156 -8.53 -9.38 -21.47
CA ARG A 156 -7.46 -9.77 -22.40
C ARG A 156 -8.01 -10.25 -23.76
N SER A 157 -9.28 -10.69 -23.77
CA SER A 157 -10.03 -11.11 -24.96
C SER A 157 -10.73 -9.95 -25.70
N SER A 158 -10.66 -8.72 -25.19
CA SER A 158 -11.17 -7.54 -25.91
C SER A 158 -10.15 -7.03 -26.93
N VAL A 159 -10.60 -6.72 -28.14
CA VAL A 159 -9.79 -6.12 -29.20
C VAL A 159 -9.18 -4.81 -28.66
N GLY A 160 -7.85 -4.78 -28.45
CA GLY A 160 -7.13 -3.63 -27.89
C GLY A 160 -6.57 -3.81 -26.47
N ALA A 161 -6.67 -5.01 -25.88
CA ALA A 161 -6.12 -5.29 -24.56
C ALA A 161 -4.59 -5.41 -24.57
N TYR A 162 -3.91 -4.69 -23.67
CA TYR A 162 -2.44 -4.75 -23.55
C TYR A 162 -1.95 -6.13 -23.15
N GLU A 163 -1.16 -6.76 -24.01
CA GLU A 163 -0.47 -8.02 -23.68
C GLU A 163 0.62 -7.77 -22.65
N ASN A 164 1.32 -6.65 -22.78
CA ASN A 164 2.52 -6.32 -22.00
C ASN A 164 2.52 -4.86 -21.52
N MET A 165 3.22 -4.59 -20.40
CA MET A 165 3.37 -3.25 -19.81
C MET A 165 3.96 -2.23 -20.81
N TRP A 166 4.90 -2.67 -21.65
CA TRP A 166 5.56 -1.81 -22.65
C TRP A 166 4.62 -1.38 -23.78
N GLN A 167 3.78 -2.29 -24.29
CA GLN A 167 2.74 -1.95 -25.27
C GLN A 167 1.73 -0.97 -24.66
N GLY A 168 1.36 -1.20 -23.39
CA GLY A 168 0.58 -0.25 -22.58
C GLY A 168 1.21 1.14 -22.57
N ALA A 169 2.46 1.25 -22.11
CA ALA A 169 3.19 2.52 -22.07
C ALA A 169 3.26 3.21 -23.43
N ARG A 170 3.60 2.48 -24.50
CA ARG A 170 3.70 3.04 -25.85
C ARG A 170 2.36 3.59 -26.34
N SER A 171 1.25 2.91 -26.05
CA SER A 171 -0.09 3.38 -26.43
C SER A 171 -0.51 4.64 -25.67
N VAL A 172 -0.25 4.71 -24.36
CA VAL A 172 -0.57 5.90 -23.55
C VAL A 172 0.22 7.09 -24.07
N TRP A 173 1.50 6.88 -24.38
CA TRP A 173 2.34 7.92 -24.97
C TRP A 173 1.81 8.41 -26.32
N LYS A 174 1.40 7.50 -27.21
CA LYS A 174 0.90 7.87 -28.55
C LYS A 174 -0.46 8.57 -28.53
N VAL A 175 -1.37 8.18 -27.63
CA VAL A 175 -2.76 8.67 -27.64
C VAL A 175 -2.98 9.84 -26.69
N GLU A 176 -2.39 9.81 -25.50
CA GLU A 176 -2.62 10.81 -24.44
C GLU A 176 -1.37 11.64 -24.11
N GLY A 177 -0.21 11.23 -24.62
CA GLY A 177 1.08 11.86 -24.30
C GLY A 177 1.43 11.77 -22.81
N LEU A 178 2.24 12.72 -22.35
CA LEU A 178 2.73 12.76 -20.97
C LEU A 178 1.59 12.92 -19.94
N ARG A 179 0.52 13.64 -20.30
CA ARG A 179 -0.62 13.88 -19.39
C ARG A 179 -1.35 12.59 -19.01
N GLY A 180 -1.39 11.59 -19.89
CA GLY A 180 -2.03 10.30 -19.61
C GLY A 180 -1.40 9.57 -18.41
N PHE A 181 -0.07 9.60 -18.29
CA PHE A 181 0.67 8.96 -17.19
C PHE A 181 0.49 9.63 -15.83
N TYR A 182 0.08 10.90 -15.81
CA TYR A 182 -0.15 11.67 -14.60
C TYR A 182 -1.63 11.84 -14.27
N ARG A 183 -2.54 11.12 -14.97
CA ARG A 183 -3.95 11.10 -14.61
C ARG A 183 -4.14 10.58 -13.19
N GLY A 184 -4.97 11.29 -12.43
CA GLY A 184 -5.27 10.97 -11.04
C GLY A 184 -4.16 11.29 -10.03
N THR A 185 -3.05 11.93 -10.41
CA THR A 185 -1.93 12.25 -9.50
C THR A 185 -2.37 13.00 -8.24
N VAL A 186 -3.25 14.01 -8.38
CA VAL A 186 -3.80 14.76 -7.23
C VAL A 186 -4.53 13.82 -6.26
N VAL A 187 -5.32 12.88 -6.79
CA VAL A 187 -6.04 11.89 -5.98
C VAL A 187 -5.08 10.82 -5.42
N SER A 188 -4.00 10.50 -6.13
CA SER A 188 -2.91 9.65 -5.63
C SER A 188 -2.22 10.29 -4.42
N LEU A 189 -1.95 11.60 -4.46
CA LEU A 189 -1.33 12.35 -3.36
C LEU A 189 -2.20 12.39 -2.10
N LEU A 190 -3.52 12.53 -2.26
CA LEU A 190 -4.46 12.37 -1.15
C LEU A 190 -4.34 10.99 -0.49
N GLY A 191 -3.93 9.97 -1.24
CA GLY A 191 -3.66 8.64 -0.73
C GLY A 191 -2.52 8.55 0.29
N ASN A 192 -1.57 9.50 0.28
CA ASN A 192 -0.49 9.53 1.27
C ASN A 192 -1.02 9.82 2.69
N SER A 193 -2.21 10.43 2.80
CA SER A 193 -2.88 10.63 4.09
C SER A 193 -3.47 9.34 4.69
N HIS A 194 -3.55 8.24 3.92
CA HIS A 194 -4.08 6.97 4.41
C HIS A 194 -3.37 6.49 5.69
N GLY A 195 -2.04 6.60 5.73
CA GLY A 195 -1.25 6.25 6.91
C GLY A 195 -1.61 7.12 8.12
N ALA A 196 -1.79 8.42 7.91
CA ALA A 196 -2.19 9.34 8.97
C ALA A 196 -3.58 8.98 9.54
N VAL A 197 -4.56 8.64 8.68
CA VAL A 197 -5.88 8.17 9.11
C VAL A 197 -5.76 6.85 9.88
N GLN A 198 -4.91 5.93 9.42
CA GLN A 198 -4.66 4.68 10.14
C GLN A 198 -4.08 4.94 11.54
N PHE A 199 -3.09 5.83 11.67
CA PHE A 199 -2.52 6.19 12.97
C PHE A 199 -3.52 6.89 13.89
N ALA A 200 -4.34 7.80 13.34
CA ALA A 200 -5.39 8.48 14.08
C ALA A 200 -6.42 7.52 14.69
N VAL A 201 -6.63 6.34 14.10
CA VAL A 201 -7.48 5.28 14.65
C VAL A 201 -6.69 4.33 15.55
N TYR A 202 -5.49 3.95 15.13
CA TYR A 202 -4.63 3.00 15.84
C TYR A 202 -4.23 3.48 17.23
N GLU A 203 -3.83 4.75 17.37
CA GLU A 203 -3.35 5.29 18.64
C GLU A 203 -4.41 5.30 19.74
N PRO A 204 -5.63 5.83 19.52
CA PRO A 204 -6.70 5.75 20.49
C PRO A 204 -7.07 4.32 20.87
N LEU A 205 -7.15 3.40 19.90
CA LEU A 205 -7.44 1.99 20.15
C LEU A 205 -6.36 1.34 21.03
N LYS A 206 -5.08 1.57 20.71
CA LYS A 206 -3.93 1.09 21.50
C LYS A 206 -3.96 1.65 22.92
N LYS A 207 -4.21 2.96 23.09
CA LYS A 207 -4.31 3.64 24.40
C LYS A 207 -5.50 3.12 25.21
N GLY A 208 -6.63 2.81 24.57
CA GLY A 208 -7.81 2.21 25.21
C GLY A 208 -7.54 0.79 25.69
N TRP A 209 -6.94 -0.04 24.83
CA TRP A 209 -6.58 -1.42 25.17
C TRP A 209 -5.57 -1.52 26.32
N ARG A 210 -4.52 -0.67 26.31
CA ARG A 210 -3.56 -0.60 27.41
C ARG A 210 -4.23 -0.23 28.73
N ARG A 211 -5.17 0.74 28.71
CA ARG A 211 -5.94 1.13 29.91
C ARG A 211 -6.83 0.00 30.41
N TYR A 212 -7.41 -0.79 29.51
CA TYR A 212 -8.19 -1.97 29.87
C TYR A 212 -7.32 -3.04 30.55
N LEU A 213 -6.17 -3.39 29.96
CA LEU A 213 -5.24 -4.38 30.54
C LEU A 213 -4.74 -3.96 31.93
N VAL A 214 -4.36 -2.69 32.12
CA VAL A 214 -3.93 -2.16 33.43
C VAL A 214 -5.05 -2.26 34.48
N ARG A 215 -6.31 -2.05 34.08
CA ARG A 215 -7.47 -2.21 34.98
C ARG A 215 -7.74 -3.67 35.30
N GLU A 216 -7.55 -4.57 34.35
CA GLU A 216 -7.74 -6.01 34.54
C GLU A 216 -6.64 -6.62 35.42
N SER A 217 -5.38 -6.24 35.22
CA SER A 217 -4.26 -6.67 36.07
C SER A 217 -4.40 -6.14 37.50
N ALA A 218 -4.88 -4.90 37.66
CA ALA A 218 -5.20 -4.34 38.97
C ALA A 218 -6.34 -5.10 39.68
N ARG A 219 -7.32 -5.64 38.92
CA ARG A 219 -8.39 -6.48 39.46
C ARG A 219 -7.92 -7.90 39.84
N ARG A 220 -6.96 -8.47 39.11
CA ARG A 220 -6.37 -9.79 39.41
C ARG A 220 -5.34 -9.77 40.54
N GLY A 221 -4.98 -8.59 41.07
CA GLY A 221 -3.99 -8.46 42.14
C GLY A 221 -2.53 -8.67 41.68
N GLU A 222 -2.29 -8.80 40.37
CA GLU A 222 -0.97 -8.98 39.78
C GLU A 222 -0.25 -7.63 39.70
N ARG A 223 0.34 -7.21 40.82
CA ARG A 223 1.24 -6.04 40.87
C ARG A 223 2.61 -6.43 40.28
N GLY A 224 2.75 -6.33 38.97
CA GLY A 224 4.05 -6.49 38.31
C GLY A 224 4.02 -6.60 36.78
N VAL A 225 2.91 -7.03 36.19
CA VAL A 225 2.85 -7.36 34.74
C VAL A 225 2.52 -6.14 33.85
N ALA A 226 2.11 -5.02 34.43
CA ALA A 226 1.36 -3.98 33.70
C ALA A 226 2.19 -2.91 32.96
N ALA A 227 3.54 -2.92 33.02
CA ALA A 227 4.34 -1.84 32.47
C ALA A 227 5.06 -2.17 31.16
N GLU A 228 5.47 -3.43 30.93
CA GLU A 228 6.46 -3.75 29.90
C GLU A 228 6.12 -4.90 28.95
N GLU A 229 5.02 -5.63 29.15
CA GLU A 229 4.56 -6.53 28.09
C GLU A 229 4.10 -5.67 26.90
N ARG A 230 5.00 -5.55 25.91
CA ARG A 230 4.67 -5.30 24.50
C ARG A 230 3.29 -5.91 24.26
N LEU A 231 2.30 -5.09 23.87
CA LEU A 231 0.97 -5.59 23.52
C LEU A 231 1.16 -6.91 22.76
N GLY A 232 0.72 -8.02 23.38
CA GLY A 232 1.00 -9.35 22.85
C GLY A 232 0.73 -9.38 21.35
N ASN A 233 1.55 -10.09 20.58
CA ASN A 233 1.52 -10.04 19.12
C ASN A 233 0.09 -10.10 18.56
N THR A 234 -0.76 -10.94 19.14
CA THR A 234 -2.20 -11.05 18.85
C THR A 234 -2.98 -9.76 19.06
N ALA A 235 -2.81 -9.06 20.19
CA ALA A 235 -3.47 -7.78 20.45
C ALA A 235 -3.00 -6.68 19.49
N THR A 236 -1.69 -6.63 19.20
CA THR A 236 -1.14 -5.70 18.21
C THR A 236 -1.71 -5.98 16.81
N LEU A 237 -1.85 -7.25 16.43
CA LEU A 237 -2.48 -7.66 15.16
C LEU A 237 -3.96 -7.28 15.08
N VAL A 238 -4.74 -7.53 16.13
CA VAL A 238 -6.17 -7.20 16.15
C VAL A 238 -6.37 -5.68 16.06
N ILE A 239 -5.63 -4.90 16.85
CA ILE A 239 -5.75 -3.44 16.88
C ILE A 239 -5.27 -2.82 15.56
N SER A 240 -4.14 -3.29 15.02
CA SER A 240 -3.63 -2.82 13.73
C SER A 240 -4.55 -3.21 12.57
N GLY A 241 -5.11 -4.42 12.58
CA GLY A 241 -6.10 -4.90 11.61
C GLY A 241 -7.38 -4.08 11.65
N ALA A 242 -7.93 -3.82 12.84
CA ALA A 242 -9.10 -2.97 13.02
C ALA A 242 -8.85 -1.54 12.51
N ALA A 243 -7.72 -0.93 12.89
CA ALA A 243 -7.33 0.39 12.42
C ALA A 243 -7.21 0.44 10.88
N LYS A 244 -6.63 -0.60 10.27
CA LYS A 244 -6.48 -0.71 8.80
C LYS A 244 -7.83 -0.85 8.09
N ILE A 245 -8.79 -1.58 8.66
CA ILE A 245 -10.16 -1.69 8.11
C ILE A 245 -10.89 -0.35 8.19
N VAL A 246 -10.83 0.34 9.33
CA VAL A 246 -11.48 1.64 9.51
C VAL A 246 -10.86 2.67 8.58
N ALA A 247 -9.52 2.77 8.54
CA ALA A 247 -8.83 3.68 7.63
C ALA A 247 -9.14 3.34 6.16
N GLY A 248 -9.13 2.06 5.81
CA GLY A 248 -9.51 1.58 4.47
C GLY A 248 -10.93 1.93 4.08
N THR A 249 -11.86 1.98 5.04
CA THR A 249 -13.27 2.33 4.84
C THR A 249 -13.46 3.83 4.70
N VAL A 250 -12.90 4.62 5.62
CA VAL A 250 -12.95 6.10 5.59
C VAL A 250 -12.35 6.63 4.31
N THR A 251 -11.23 6.04 3.90
CA THR A 251 -10.49 6.46 2.71
C THR A 251 -10.94 5.68 1.46
N TYR A 252 -12.02 4.91 1.51
CA TYR A 252 -12.47 4.15 0.33
C TYR A 252 -12.96 5.04 -0.84
N PRO A 253 -13.71 6.14 -0.61
CA PRO A 253 -14.21 6.99 -1.68
C PRO A 253 -13.12 7.54 -2.62
N TYR A 254 -11.97 7.97 -2.07
CA TYR A 254 -10.87 8.46 -2.92
C TYR A 254 -10.25 7.33 -3.75
N GLN A 255 -10.21 6.09 -3.24
CA GLN A 255 -9.68 4.94 -4.00
C GLN A 255 -10.53 4.65 -5.23
N VAL A 256 -11.86 4.73 -5.10
CA VAL A 256 -12.79 4.55 -6.23
C VAL A 256 -12.65 5.66 -7.26
N VAL A 257 -12.54 6.92 -6.81
CA VAL A 257 -12.33 8.06 -7.71
C VAL A 257 -10.99 7.93 -8.43
N ARG A 258 -9.92 7.55 -7.72
CA ARG A 258 -8.58 7.32 -8.28
C ARG A 258 -8.61 6.23 -9.35
N SER A 259 -9.18 5.07 -9.06
CA SER A 259 -9.19 3.95 -10.01
C SER A 259 -9.99 4.28 -11.26
N ARG A 260 -11.12 4.99 -11.15
CA ARG A 260 -11.89 5.47 -12.30
C ARG A 260 -11.14 6.52 -13.14
N LEU A 261 -10.46 7.48 -12.51
CA LEU A 261 -9.66 8.50 -13.20
C LEU A 261 -8.47 7.94 -13.99
N GLN A 262 -7.92 6.81 -13.55
CA GLN A 262 -6.76 6.19 -14.18
C GLN A 262 -7.11 5.28 -15.37
N THR A 263 -8.40 5.08 -15.66
CA THR A 263 -8.86 4.31 -16.83
C THR A 263 -8.63 5.07 -18.16
N TYR A 264 -8.52 4.33 -19.26
CA TYR A 264 -8.21 4.87 -20.60
C TYR A 264 -9.24 5.91 -21.08
N GLU A 265 -10.53 5.60 -20.93
CA GLU A 265 -11.65 6.45 -21.36
C GLU A 265 -12.24 7.27 -20.22
N ALA A 266 -11.45 7.62 -19.19
CA ALA A 266 -12.00 8.24 -17.99
C ALA A 266 -12.79 9.53 -18.28
N GLU A 267 -12.32 10.37 -19.20
CA GLU A 267 -12.99 11.65 -19.53
C GLU A 267 -14.27 11.48 -20.33
N GLU A 268 -14.30 10.55 -21.29
CA GLU A 268 -15.49 10.23 -22.07
C GLU A 268 -16.53 9.49 -21.22
N ARG A 269 -16.05 8.56 -20.39
CA ARG A 269 -16.89 7.70 -19.55
C ARG A 269 -17.37 8.38 -18.29
N TYR A 270 -16.61 9.30 -17.69
CA TYR A 270 -16.94 9.93 -16.41
C TYR A 270 -17.00 11.45 -16.43
N GLY A 271 -16.57 12.10 -17.51
CA GLY A 271 -16.43 13.55 -17.57
C GLY A 271 -15.03 14.01 -17.15
N LYS A 272 -14.73 15.29 -17.40
CA LYS A 272 -13.39 15.85 -17.19
C LYS A 272 -13.02 15.93 -15.70
N GLY A 273 -11.88 15.35 -15.37
CA GLY A 273 -11.24 15.49 -14.06
C GLY A 273 -12.03 14.90 -12.88
N ILE A 274 -11.62 15.28 -11.67
CA ILE A 274 -12.18 14.77 -10.41
C ILE A 274 -13.67 15.12 -10.30
N ALA A 275 -14.03 16.37 -10.61
CA ALA A 275 -15.41 16.84 -10.52
C ALA A 275 -16.36 16.07 -11.46
N GLY A 276 -15.90 15.74 -12.68
CA GLY A 276 -16.64 14.89 -13.60
C GLY A 276 -16.91 13.52 -12.99
N VAL A 277 -15.86 12.83 -12.52
CA VAL A 277 -15.98 11.50 -11.91
C VAL A 277 -16.91 11.53 -10.70
N VAL A 278 -16.69 12.44 -9.76
CA VAL A 278 -17.51 12.56 -8.54
C VAL A 278 -18.97 12.86 -8.90
N GLY A 279 -19.22 13.84 -9.77
CA GLY A 279 -20.56 14.22 -10.19
C GLY A 279 -21.29 13.12 -10.94
N LYS A 280 -20.58 12.31 -11.73
CA LYS A 280 -21.19 11.16 -12.41
C LYS A 280 -21.47 10.00 -11.46
N VAL A 281 -20.54 9.67 -10.55
CA VAL A 281 -20.76 8.63 -9.52
C VAL A 281 -21.96 9.01 -8.66
N TRP A 282 -22.05 10.27 -8.24
CA TRP A 282 -23.14 10.76 -7.40
C TRP A 282 -24.50 10.68 -8.11
N ARG A 283 -24.58 11.13 -9.37
CA ARG A 283 -25.84 11.10 -10.15
C ARG A 283 -26.30 9.69 -10.50
N GLU A 284 -25.38 8.77 -10.79
CA GLU A 284 -25.73 7.43 -11.29
C GLU A 284 -25.86 6.38 -10.18
N ASP A 285 -24.93 6.36 -9.22
CA ASP A 285 -24.82 5.31 -8.20
C ASP A 285 -25.12 5.84 -6.77
N GLY A 286 -25.30 7.16 -6.62
CA GLY A 286 -25.41 7.83 -5.33
C GLY A 286 -24.17 7.63 -4.44
N TRP A 287 -24.37 7.72 -3.12
CA TRP A 287 -23.29 7.52 -2.14
C TRP A 287 -22.73 6.08 -2.15
N ARG A 288 -23.54 5.07 -2.51
CA ARG A 288 -23.13 3.66 -2.57
C ARG A 288 -22.08 3.41 -3.66
N GLY A 289 -22.08 4.19 -4.74
CA GLY A 289 -21.08 4.10 -5.81
C GLY A 289 -19.64 4.29 -5.34
N PHE A 290 -19.44 5.17 -4.34
CA PHE A 290 -18.13 5.44 -3.74
C PHE A 290 -17.60 4.31 -2.88
N TYR A 291 -18.46 3.34 -2.49
CA TYR A 291 -18.10 2.17 -1.67
C TYR A 291 -18.16 0.85 -2.44
N ARG A 292 -18.31 0.91 -3.77
CA ARG A 292 -18.37 -0.28 -4.63
C ARG A 292 -17.06 -1.07 -4.54
N GLY A 293 -17.17 -2.33 -4.11
CA GLY A 293 -16.04 -3.24 -3.93
C GLY A 293 -15.40 -3.17 -2.53
N LEU A 294 -15.97 -2.44 -1.56
CA LEU A 294 -15.43 -2.36 -0.20
C LEU A 294 -15.33 -3.74 0.45
N GLY A 295 -16.39 -4.55 0.35
CA GLY A 295 -16.40 -5.92 0.89
C GLY A 295 -15.28 -6.79 0.32
N THR A 296 -15.06 -6.74 -1.00
CA THR A 296 -13.93 -7.43 -1.66
C THR A 296 -12.59 -6.89 -1.18
N ASN A 297 -12.46 -5.59 -0.95
CA ASN A 297 -11.22 -5.02 -0.40
C ASN A 297 -10.94 -5.47 1.03
N VAL A 298 -11.96 -5.52 1.91
CA VAL A 298 -11.79 -6.03 3.28
C VAL A 298 -11.40 -7.51 3.25
N PHE A 299 -12.11 -8.31 2.46
CA PHE A 299 -11.82 -9.74 2.27
C PHE A 299 -10.42 -9.99 1.70
N ARG A 300 -9.90 -9.09 0.88
CA ARG A 300 -8.53 -9.13 0.34
C ARG A 300 -7.47 -8.79 1.38
N VAL A 301 -7.74 -7.82 2.25
CA VAL A 301 -6.76 -7.32 3.22
C VAL A 301 -6.41 -8.36 4.28
N LEU A 302 -7.38 -9.17 4.72
CA LEU A 302 -7.16 -10.15 5.79
C LEU A 302 -6.20 -11.29 5.38
N PRO A 303 -6.42 -12.03 4.27
CA PRO A 303 -5.50 -13.06 3.81
C PRO A 303 -4.12 -12.50 3.46
N ALA A 304 -4.06 -11.31 2.86
CA ALA A 304 -2.78 -10.66 2.56
C ALA A 304 -1.95 -10.41 3.81
N THR A 305 -2.61 -9.97 4.87
CA THR A 305 -1.97 -9.69 6.14
C THR A 305 -1.49 -11.00 6.77
N TRP A 306 -2.30 -12.05 6.77
CA TRP A 306 -1.90 -13.37 7.29
C TRP A 306 -0.71 -13.98 6.54
N VAL A 307 -0.74 -14.01 5.21
CA VAL A 307 0.37 -14.53 4.40
C VAL A 307 1.64 -13.71 4.63
N MET A 308 1.52 -12.39 4.70
CA MET A 308 2.66 -11.51 4.97
C MET A 308 3.28 -11.80 6.33
N PHE A 309 2.47 -11.91 7.40
CA PHE A 309 2.98 -12.23 8.73
C PHE A 309 3.60 -13.62 8.79
N LEU A 310 2.92 -14.63 8.24
CA LEU A 310 3.42 -16.00 8.22
C LEU A 310 4.79 -16.07 7.54
N VAL A 311 4.93 -15.46 6.36
CA VAL A 311 6.20 -15.48 5.61
C VAL A 311 7.26 -14.66 6.34
N TYR A 312 6.91 -13.51 6.89
CA TYR A 312 7.85 -12.66 7.62
C TYR A 312 8.39 -13.37 8.87
N GLU A 313 7.52 -13.97 9.68
CA GLU A 313 7.92 -14.70 10.89
C GLU A 313 8.79 -15.92 10.57
N ASN A 314 8.41 -16.71 9.56
CA ASN A 314 9.21 -17.85 9.11
C ASN A 314 10.56 -17.40 8.55
N ALA A 315 10.59 -16.39 7.67
CA ALA A 315 11.84 -15.89 7.11
C ALA A 315 12.77 -15.37 8.21
N ARG A 316 12.25 -14.56 9.13
CA ARG A 316 13.00 -14.02 10.26
C ARG A 316 13.55 -15.11 11.19
N TYR A 317 12.83 -16.20 11.39
CA TYR A 317 13.25 -17.32 12.21
C TYR A 317 14.30 -18.21 11.53
N TYR A 318 14.10 -18.57 10.25
CA TYR A 318 14.95 -19.54 9.55
C TYR A 318 16.18 -18.90 8.88
N LEU A 319 16.15 -17.64 8.46
CA LEU A 319 17.29 -16.97 7.81
C LEU A 319 18.57 -16.98 8.67
N PRO A 320 18.53 -16.69 9.99
CA PRO A 320 19.71 -16.78 10.84
C PRO A 320 20.19 -18.21 11.08
N LEU A 321 19.29 -19.21 11.00
CA LEU A 321 19.60 -20.62 11.23
C LEU A 321 20.27 -21.29 10.03
N TRP A 322 20.02 -20.81 8.82
CA TRP A 322 20.60 -21.34 7.57
C TRP A 322 21.92 -20.69 7.19
N ALA A 323 22.22 -19.52 7.73
CA ALA A 323 23.47 -18.79 7.48
C ALA A 323 24.58 -19.09 8.51
N GLY A 324 24.34 -20.03 9.43
CA GLY A 324 25.31 -20.57 10.39
C GLY A 324 25.68 -22.01 10.04
#